data_AF-A0A8J7K5W9-F1
#
_entry.id   AF-A0A8J7K5W9-F1
#
_cell.length_a   1.000
_cell.length_b   1.000
_cell.length_c   1.000
_cell.angle_alpha   90.00
_cell.angle_beta   90.00
_cell.angle_gamma   90.00
#
_symmetry.space_group_name_H-M   'P 1'
#
loop_
_entity.id
_entity.type
_entity.pdbx_description
1 polymer ?
#
loop_
_entity_poly.entity_id
_entity_poly.type
_entity_poly.pdbx_seq_one_letter_code
_entity_poly.pdbx_strand_id
1 'polypeptide(L)'
;MRFETGDPLHLPPLPLYESALLSSLAFFRQQERTTQALNCLAMYLRQSEARVLGEIRFYAKLVNLESDELLMLIHQHPDQAEALLKNHLKQRLNLPE
;
A
#
# COMPACT_ATOMS: atom_id res chain seq x y z
N MET A 1 -6.05 4.50 17.55
CA MET A 1 -4.78 4.54 16.80
C MET A 1 -4.58 5.97 16.32
N ARG A 2 -3.50 6.66 16.74
CA ARG A 2 -3.14 7.94 16.11
C ARG A 2 -2.31 7.59 14.88
N PHE A 3 -2.81 7.91 13.69
CA PHE A 3 -2.01 7.83 12.48
C PHE A 3 -1.13 9.08 12.45
N GLU A 4 0.17 8.92 12.69
CA GLU A 4 1.13 9.99 12.42
C GLU A 4 1.17 10.24 10.90
N THR A 5 1.61 11.43 10.50
CA THR A 5 1.84 11.73 9.07
C THR A 5 2.81 10.72 8.50
N GLY A 6 2.37 9.94 7.51
CA GLY A 6 3.21 8.97 6.82
C GLY A 6 4.32 9.65 6.01
N ASP A 7 5.35 8.87 5.67
CA ASP A 7 6.50 9.36 4.91
C ASP A 7 6.08 9.94 3.54
N PRO A 8 6.77 11.00 3.06
CA PRO A 8 6.48 11.58 1.76
C PRO A 8 6.72 10.56 0.64
N LEU A 9 5.69 10.34 -0.16
CA LEU A 9 5.76 9.42 -1.31
C LEU A 9 6.54 10.08 -2.46
N HIS A 10 7.71 9.55 -2.77
CA HIS A 10 8.47 9.90 -3.98
C HIS A 10 8.02 9.02 -5.14
N LEU A 11 7.22 9.59 -6.04
CA LEU A 11 6.70 8.88 -7.20
C LEU A 11 7.59 9.11 -8.43
N PRO A 12 7.89 8.06 -9.22
CA PRO A 12 8.46 8.25 -10.55
C PRO A 12 7.46 9.03 -11.44
N PRO A 13 7.94 9.64 -12.54
CA PRO A 13 7.06 10.34 -13.46
C PRO A 13 5.98 9.40 -14.03
N LEU A 14 4.75 9.91 -14.10
CA LEU A 14 3.65 9.21 -14.74
C LEU A 14 3.87 9.09 -16.25
N PRO A 15 3.35 8.03 -16.90
CA PRO A 15 3.31 8.00 -18.35
C PRO A 15 2.50 9.18 -18.93
N LEU A 16 2.77 9.52 -20.19
CA LEU A 16 2.31 10.77 -20.79
C LEU A 16 0.78 10.93 -20.75
N TYR A 17 0.05 9.86 -21.01
CA TYR A 17 -1.41 9.89 -21.07
C TYR A 17 -2.01 10.18 -19.68
N GLU A 18 -1.61 9.45 -18.65
CA GLU A 18 -2.03 9.64 -17.27
C GLU A 18 -1.62 11.03 -16.75
N SER A 19 -0.44 11.51 -17.15
CA SER A 19 0.04 12.85 -16.85
C SER A 19 -0.88 13.94 -17.42
N ALA A 20 -1.35 13.76 -18.66
CA ALA A 20 -2.29 14.68 -19.31
C ALA A 20 -3.69 14.62 -18.67
N LEU A 21 -4.18 13.42 -18.34
CA LEU A 21 -5.45 13.25 -17.63
C LEU A 21 -5.42 13.90 -16.26
N LEU A 22 -4.35 13.69 -15.48
CA LEU A 22 -4.18 14.30 -14.16
C LEU A 22 -4.14 15.83 -14.25
N SER A 23 -3.40 16.37 -15.23
CA SER A 23 -3.35 17.83 -15.45
C SER A 23 -4.72 18.40 -15.81
N SER A 24 -5.48 17.70 -16.67
CA SER A 24 -6.83 18.10 -17.08
C SER A 24 -7.79 18.08 -15.88
N LEU A 25 -7.73 17.02 -15.07
CA LEU A 25 -8.57 16.89 -13.88
C LEU A 25 -8.27 17.98 -12.85
N ALA A 26 -6.98 18.27 -12.60
CA ALA A 26 -6.55 19.33 -11.70
C ALA A 26 -7.06 20.71 -12.17
N PHE A 27 -6.97 20.99 -13.48
CA PHE A 27 -7.50 22.20 -14.09
C PHE A 27 -9.01 22.36 -13.85
N PHE A 28 -9.82 21.34 -14.17
CA PHE A 28 -11.28 21.41 -13.99
C PHE A 28 -11.69 21.52 -12.52
N ARG A 29 -10.88 20.99 -11.60
CA ARG A 29 -11.13 21.08 -10.15
C ARG A 29 -10.53 22.33 -9.51
N GLN A 30 -9.80 23.16 -10.26
CA GLN A 30 -9.09 24.35 -9.76
C GLN A 30 -8.18 24.02 -8.58
N GLN A 31 -7.40 22.93 -8.70
CA GLN A 31 -6.48 22.47 -7.67
C GLN A 31 -5.07 22.29 -8.21
N GLU A 32 -4.08 22.37 -7.31
CA GLU A 32 -2.72 21.98 -7.60
C GLU A 32 -2.66 20.52 -8.05
N ARG A 33 -1.83 20.25 -9.06
CA ARG A 33 -1.71 18.91 -9.64
C ARG A 33 -1.28 17.87 -8.60
N THR A 34 -0.42 18.25 -7.67
CA THR A 34 0.05 17.40 -6.56
C THR A 34 -1.07 17.07 -5.58
N THR A 35 -1.89 18.06 -5.19
CA THR A 35 -3.08 17.85 -4.36
C THR A 35 -4.06 16.92 -5.02
N GLN A 36 -4.32 17.11 -6.32
CA GLN A 36 -5.23 16.22 -7.07
C GLN A 36 -4.67 14.80 -7.17
N ALA A 37 -3.36 14.62 -7.33
CA ALA A 37 -2.73 13.30 -7.34
C ALA A 37 -2.92 12.57 -6.01
N LEU A 38 -2.71 13.26 -4.88
CA LEU A 38 -2.96 12.72 -3.54
C LEU A 38 -4.43 12.34 -3.35
N ASN A 39 -5.36 13.18 -3.81
CA ASN A 39 -6.79 12.89 -3.75
C ASN A 39 -7.16 11.64 -4.55
N CYS A 40 -6.62 11.50 -5.78
CA CYS A 40 -6.82 10.31 -6.60
C CYS A 40 -6.28 9.05 -5.93
N LEU A 41 -5.06 9.11 -5.35
CA LEU A 41 -4.45 7.99 -4.64
C LEU A 41 -5.28 7.59 -3.41
N ALA A 42 -5.68 8.56 -2.58
CA ALA A 42 -6.50 8.32 -1.40
C ALA A 42 -7.86 7.70 -1.77
N MET A 43 -8.49 8.17 -2.84
CA MET A 43 -9.74 7.60 -3.34
C MET A 43 -9.55 6.15 -3.80
N TYR A 44 -8.51 5.88 -4.59
CA TYR A 44 -8.20 4.53 -5.06
C TYR A 44 -7.94 3.55 -3.91
N LEU A 45 -7.20 3.98 -2.88
CA LEU A 45 -6.93 3.17 -1.69
C LEU A 45 -8.21 2.82 -0.94
N ARG A 46 -9.12 3.78 -0.73
CA ARG A 46 -10.44 3.53 -0.10
C ARG A 46 -11.29 2.56 -0.92
N GLN A 47 -11.31 2.73 -2.24
CA GLN A 47 -12.04 1.82 -3.13
C GLN A 47 -11.46 0.39 -3.10
N SER A 48 -10.15 0.27 -2.87
CA SER A 48 -9.45 -1.01 -2.82
C SER A 48 -9.39 -1.64 -1.42
N GLU A 49 -9.89 -0.95 -0.39
CA GLU A 49 -9.72 -1.31 1.02
C GLU A 49 -10.13 -2.76 1.31
N ALA A 50 -11.32 -3.17 0.87
CA ALA A 50 -11.85 -4.50 1.14
C ALA A 50 -10.94 -5.61 0.59
N ARG A 51 -10.35 -5.39 -0.60
CA ARG A 51 -9.40 -6.32 -1.22
C ARG A 51 -8.10 -6.35 -0.44
N VAL A 52 -7.51 -5.19 -0.18
CA VAL A 52 -6.23 -5.07 0.54
C VAL A 52 -6.33 -5.72 1.93
N LEU A 53 -7.35 -5.37 2.71
CA LEU A 53 -7.55 -5.98 4.04
C LEU A 53 -7.89 -7.47 3.96
N GLY A 54 -8.49 -7.94 2.85
CA GLY A 54 -8.69 -9.37 2.59
C GLY A 54 -7.38 -10.13 2.47
N GLU A 55 -6.42 -9.59 1.71
CA GLU A 55 -5.07 -10.14 1.57
C GLU A 55 -4.33 -10.10 2.92
N ILE A 56 -4.37 -8.97 3.63
CA ILE A 56 -3.79 -8.84 4.97
C ILE A 56 -4.34 -9.91 5.92
N ARG A 57 -5.67 -10.07 5.99
CA ARG A 57 -6.30 -11.11 6.84
C ARG A 57 -5.82 -12.52 6.49
N PHE A 58 -5.66 -12.81 5.21
CA PHE A 58 -5.19 -14.12 4.76
C PHE A 58 -3.75 -14.37 5.21
N TYR A 59 -2.83 -13.43 4.93
CA TYR A 59 -1.43 -13.58 5.26
C TYR A 59 -1.16 -13.53 6.76
N ALA A 60 -1.90 -12.71 7.52
CA ALA A 60 -1.78 -12.62 8.96
C ALA A 60 -2.07 -13.99 9.62
N LYS A 61 -3.12 -14.68 9.16
CA LYS A 61 -3.42 -16.06 9.60
C LYS A 61 -2.30 -17.05 9.31
N LEU A 62 -1.57 -16.89 8.20
CA LEU A 62 -0.45 -17.78 7.88
C LEU A 62 0.68 -17.61 8.89
N VAL A 63 1.01 -16.38 9.26
CA VAL A 63 2.12 -16.08 10.18
C VAL A 63 1.70 -15.96 11.65
N ASN A 64 0.48 -16.40 11.99
CA ASN A 64 -0.12 -16.31 13.33
C ASN A 64 -0.08 -14.88 13.94
N LEU A 65 -0.38 -13.88 13.12
CA LEU A 65 -0.57 -12.49 13.54
C LEU A 65 -2.03 -12.08 13.40
N GLU A 66 -2.44 -11.07 14.16
CA GLU A 66 -3.66 -10.32 13.90
C GLU A 66 -3.49 -9.43 12.66
N SER A 67 -4.60 -9.07 12.03
CA SER A 67 -4.57 -8.30 10.78
C SER A 67 -3.98 -6.91 10.95
N ASP A 68 -4.29 -6.25 12.06
CA ASP A 68 -3.75 -4.92 12.38
C ASP A 68 -2.24 -4.98 12.68
N GLU A 69 -1.77 -6.09 13.25
CA GLU A 69 -0.34 -6.30 13.52
C GLU A 69 0.44 -6.47 12.23
N LEU A 70 -0.03 -7.32 11.30
CA LEU A 70 0.63 -7.49 10.01
C LEU A 70 0.56 -6.21 9.17
N LEU A 71 -0.58 -5.50 9.18
CA LEU A 71 -0.72 -4.22 8.49
C LEU A 71 0.32 -3.22 9.00
N MET A 72 0.48 -3.11 10.31
CA MET A 72 1.43 -2.18 10.91
C MET A 72 2.88 -2.61 10.66
N LEU A 73 3.17 -3.91 10.70
CA LEU A 73 4.49 -4.44 10.37
C LEU A 73 4.89 -4.12 8.92
N ILE A 74 3.97 -4.27 7.96
CA ILE A 74 4.21 -3.88 6.56
C ILE A 74 4.47 -2.38 6.45
N HIS A 75 3.71 -1.56 7.18
CA HIS A 75 3.84 -0.11 7.12
C HIS A 75 5.16 0.40 7.71
N GLN A 76 5.57 -0.13 8.86
CA GLN A 76 6.73 0.37 9.62
C GLN A 76 8.03 -0.34 9.24
N HIS A 77 7.97 -1.64 8.92
CA HIS A 77 9.12 -2.50 8.70
C HIS A 77 8.89 -3.48 7.53
N PRO A 78 8.76 -2.98 6.28
CA PRO A 78 8.39 -3.80 5.11
C PRO A 78 9.36 -4.96 4.86
N ASP A 79 10.67 -4.76 5.04
CA ASP A 79 11.67 -5.82 4.86
C ASP A 79 11.49 -6.96 5.88
N GLN A 80 11.10 -6.64 7.12
CA GLN A 80 10.82 -7.64 8.16
C GLN A 80 9.54 -8.41 7.85
N ALA A 81 8.49 -7.72 7.39
CA ALA A 81 7.25 -8.35 6.95
C ALA A 81 7.50 -9.33 5.79
N GLU A 82 8.30 -8.93 4.80
CA GLU A 82 8.66 -9.77 3.66
C GLU A 82 9.44 -11.02 4.10
N ALA A 83 10.45 -10.85 4.96
CA ALA A 83 11.24 -11.96 5.50
C ALA A 83 10.36 -12.94 6.28
N LEU A 84 9.45 -12.45 7.13
CA LEU A 84 8.52 -13.27 7.91
C LEU A 84 7.63 -14.13 7.00
N LEU A 85 7.02 -13.52 5.98
CA LEU A 85 6.15 -14.22 5.03
C LEU A 85 6.91 -15.25 4.20
N LYS A 86 8.11 -14.91 3.69
CA LYS A 86 8.95 -15.85 2.93
C LYS A 86 9.41 -17.03 3.77
N ASN A 87 9.85 -16.78 5.00
CA ASN A 87 10.32 -17.85 5.90
C ASN A 87 9.20 -18.82 6.26
N HIS A 88 8.00 -18.31 6.54
CA HIS A 88 6.85 -19.17 6.79
C HIS A 88 6.50 -20.03 5.56
N LEU A 89 6.51 -19.45 4.35
CA LEU A 89 6.29 -20.21 3.12
C LEU A 89 7.35 -21.29 2.89
N LYS A 90 8.64 -20.99 3.13
CA LYS A 90 9.73 -21.99 3.04
C LYS A 90 9.53 -23.15 4.01
N GLN A 91 9.23 -22.86 5.27
CA GLN A 91 8.98 -23.87 6.30
C GLN A 91 7.78 -24.76 5.94
N ARG A 92 6.71 -24.17 5.40
CA ARG A 92 5.52 -24.92 5.01
C ARG A 92 5.74 -25.83 3.79
N LEU A 93 6.71 -25.49 2.95
CA LEU A 93 7.05 -26.21 1.72
C LEU A 93 8.29 -27.12 1.86
N ASN A 94 8.90 -27.21 3.06
CA ASN A 94 10.17 -27.92 3.29
C ASN A 94 11.28 -27.53 2.29
N LEU A 95 11.35 -26.26 1.90
CA LEU A 95 12.39 -25.77 0.99
C LEU A 95 13.69 -25.51 1.80
N PRO A 96 14.87 -25.92 1.29
CA PRO A 96 16.16 -25.63 1.95
C PRO A 96 16.46 -24.12 1.96
N GLU A 97 17.37 -23.71 2.86
CA GLU A 97 17.75 -22.31 3.12
C GLU A 97 18.20 -21.54 1.86
#